data_AF-A0A924PH08-F1
#
_entry.id   AF-A0A924PH08-F1
#
_cell.length_a   1.000
_cell.length_b   1.000
_cell.length_c   1.000
_cell.angle_alpha   90.00
_cell.angle_beta   90.00
_cell.angle_gamma   90.00
#
_symmetry.space_group_name_H-M   'P 1'
#
loop_
_entity.id
_entity.type
_entity.pdbx_description
1 polymer ?
#
loop_
_entity_poly.entity_id
_entity_poly.type
_entity_poly.pdbx_seq_one_letter_code
_entity_poly.pdbx_strand_id
1 'polypeptide(L)'
;MLRLMKAPDAPRPKLVIPLNGPVRRIWPEKNANDGTSASTKVRGDRIERLARDWWLSEYPGISGKLVRVLAQNYRSRFGEIDLVVEETHPAAIRELAGGRAGVGSRVELVMIEVRARAKGSWVSGLESVTFPKQLRLRKVIEKFLARYQGKAQSVRCDVMEWDGEKLTHFPNAWRIQ
;
A
#
# COMPACT_ATOMS: atom_id res chain seq x y z
N MET A 1 -9.09 20.10 -13.10
CA MET A 1 -9.51 19.01 -12.21
C MET A 1 -9.25 17.70 -12.95
N LEU A 2 -8.31 16.87 -12.48
CA LEU A 2 -7.91 15.64 -13.17
C LEU A 2 -9.09 14.64 -13.11
N ARG A 3 -9.59 14.19 -14.27
CA ARG A 3 -10.68 13.20 -14.34
C ARG A 3 -10.07 11.80 -14.19
N LEU A 4 -9.84 11.39 -12.95
CA LEU A 4 -9.34 10.06 -12.63
C LEU A 4 -10.40 9.01 -12.98
N MET A 5 -9.97 7.98 -13.70
CA MET A 5 -10.76 6.79 -13.98
C MET A 5 -10.70 5.84 -12.79
N LYS A 6 -11.72 4.99 -12.63
CA LYS A 6 -11.63 3.87 -11.69
C LYS A 6 -10.55 2.90 -12.18
N ALA A 7 -9.78 2.34 -11.25
CA ALA A 7 -8.86 1.24 -11.56
C ALA A 7 -9.65 0.10 -12.24
N PRO A 8 -9.06 -0.62 -13.22
CA PRO A 8 -9.74 -1.72 -13.89
C PRO A 8 -10.23 -2.80 -12.93
N ASP A 9 -11.42 -3.36 -13.20
CA ASP A 9 -12.12 -4.33 -12.32
C ASP A 9 -11.46 -5.71 -12.22
N ALA A 10 -10.34 -5.96 -12.90
CA ALA A 10 -9.65 -7.24 -12.78
C ALA A 10 -9.07 -7.39 -11.35
N PRO A 11 -9.52 -8.38 -10.55
CA PRO A 11 -9.01 -8.55 -9.20
C PRO A 11 -7.53 -8.93 -9.25
N ARG A 12 -6.68 -8.11 -8.62
CA ARG A 12 -5.30 -8.51 -8.36
C ARG A 12 -5.31 -9.58 -7.27
N PRO A 13 -4.54 -10.68 -7.42
CA PRO A 13 -4.49 -11.71 -6.40
C PRO A 13 -3.89 -11.14 -5.11
N LYS A 14 -4.43 -11.60 -3.98
CA LYS A 14 -3.80 -11.40 -2.67
C LYS A 14 -2.39 -11.97 -2.71
N LEU A 15 -1.41 -11.20 -2.25
CA LEU A 15 -0.03 -11.65 -2.18
C LEU A 15 0.37 -11.85 -0.72
N VAL A 16 0.77 -13.07 -0.39
CA VAL A 16 1.28 -13.45 0.94
C VAL A 16 2.78 -13.63 0.83
N ILE A 17 3.53 -12.93 1.68
CA ILE A 17 4.97 -12.82 1.49
C ILE A 17 5.68 -13.40 2.72
N PRO A 18 6.22 -14.63 2.61
CA PRO A 18 7.03 -15.19 3.68
C PRO A 18 8.36 -14.41 3.75
N LEU A 19 8.83 -14.13 4.97
CA LEU A 19 10.08 -13.38 5.22
C LEU A 19 11.38 -14.12 4.84
N ASN A 20 11.32 -15.17 4.01
CA ASN A 20 12.50 -15.94 3.65
C ASN A 20 13.47 -15.20 2.70
N GLY A 21 13.17 -13.94 2.34
CA GLY A 21 13.99 -13.06 1.50
C GLY A 21 14.79 -11.98 2.27
N PRO A 22 15.38 -10.99 1.58
CA PRO A 22 16.30 -9.98 2.15
C PRO A 22 15.71 -9.16 3.31
N VAL A 23 14.38 -9.15 3.43
CA VAL A 23 13.58 -8.52 4.48
C VAL A 23 13.88 -9.07 5.89
N ARG A 24 14.31 -10.34 6.03
CA ARG A 24 14.61 -10.98 7.32
C ARG A 24 15.69 -10.24 8.13
N ARG A 25 16.61 -9.55 7.44
CA ARG A 25 17.80 -8.93 8.06
C ARG A 25 17.49 -7.69 8.92
N ILE A 26 16.24 -7.20 8.89
CA ILE A 26 15.80 -5.95 9.54
C ILE A 26 15.16 -6.22 10.93
N TRP A 27 14.87 -7.47 11.29
CA TRP A 27 14.18 -7.84 12.53
C TRP A 27 15.12 -8.59 13.51
N PRO A 28 15.51 -7.99 14.65
CA PRO A 28 16.09 -8.76 15.74
C PRO A 28 14.98 -9.57 16.44
N GLU A 29 15.34 -10.72 17.00
CA GLU A 29 14.44 -11.56 17.77
C GLU A 29 13.75 -10.77 18.91
N LYS A 30 12.52 -11.17 19.25
CA LYS A 30 11.66 -10.53 20.25
C LYS A 30 12.42 -10.21 21.53
N ASN A 31 12.47 -8.94 21.93
CA ASN A 31 12.69 -8.61 23.34
C ASN A 31 11.33 -8.55 24.03
N ALA A 32 11.11 -9.44 25.00
CA ALA A 32 9.86 -9.69 25.73
C ALA A 32 9.34 -8.53 26.61
N ASN A 33 9.80 -7.28 26.39
CA ASN A 33 9.56 -6.13 27.27
C ASN A 33 8.86 -4.93 26.58
N ASP A 34 8.20 -5.14 25.43
CA ASP A 34 7.68 -4.09 24.56
C ASP A 34 6.30 -3.49 24.99
N GLY A 35 6.03 -3.39 26.28
CA GLY A 35 4.76 -2.92 26.87
C GLY A 35 4.54 -1.39 27.01
N THR A 36 5.22 -0.52 26.24
CA THR A 36 5.07 0.95 26.35
C THR A 36 4.48 1.61 25.08
N SER A 37 3.93 2.82 25.19
CA SER A 37 3.42 3.56 24.01
C SER A 37 4.54 3.93 23.03
N ALA A 38 5.75 4.18 23.54
CA ALA A 38 6.95 4.42 22.75
C ALA A 38 7.37 3.17 21.96
N SER A 39 7.31 1.96 22.54
CA SER A 39 7.60 0.72 21.81
C SER A 39 6.55 0.43 20.73
N THR A 40 5.28 0.79 20.98
CA THR A 40 4.20 0.63 19.99
C THR A 40 4.41 1.55 18.78
N LYS A 41 4.78 2.81 18.99
CA LYS A 41 5.11 3.75 17.92
C LYS A 41 6.34 3.29 17.13
N VAL A 42 7.41 2.90 17.81
CA VAL A 42 8.64 2.40 17.16
C VAL A 42 8.34 1.15 16.33
N ARG A 43 7.47 0.26 16.82
CA ARG A 43 7.00 -0.92 16.07
C ARG A 43 6.18 -0.53 14.84
N GLY A 44 5.26 0.43 14.97
CA GLY A 44 4.49 0.99 13.85
C GLY A 44 5.39 1.55 12.75
N ASP A 45 6.28 2.48 13.12
CA ASP A 45 7.22 3.12 12.19
C ASP A 45 8.11 2.09 11.46
N ARG A 46 8.50 1.00 12.14
CA ARG A 46 9.28 -0.10 11.52
C ARG A 46 8.46 -0.86 10.49
N ILE A 47 7.19 -1.15 10.77
CA ILE A 47 6.30 -1.89 9.87
C ILE A 47 5.92 -1.02 8.66
N GLU A 48 5.74 0.29 8.84
CA GLU A 48 5.57 1.24 7.72
C GLU A 48 6.79 1.26 6.80
N ARG A 49 8.02 1.28 7.37
CA ARG A 49 9.26 1.15 6.58
C ARG A 49 9.33 -0.18 5.83
N LEU A 50 8.94 -1.27 6.49
CA LEU A 50 8.88 -2.60 5.88
C LEU A 50 7.95 -2.62 4.65
N ALA A 51 6.76 -2.02 4.79
CA ALA A 51 5.78 -1.92 3.72
C ALA A 51 6.32 -1.11 2.53
N ARG A 52 6.97 0.03 2.81
CA ARG A 52 7.64 0.83 1.77
C ARG A 52 8.74 0.06 1.07
N ASP A 53 9.66 -0.52 1.84
CA ASP A 53 10.83 -1.21 1.30
C ASP A 53 10.38 -2.40 0.44
N TRP A 54 9.35 -3.12 0.87
CA TRP A 54 8.70 -4.15 0.07
C TRP A 54 8.19 -3.62 -1.27
N TRP A 55 7.47 -2.48 -1.24
CA TRP A 55 6.92 -1.87 -2.45
C TRP A 55 8.01 -1.44 -3.44
N LEU A 56 9.20 -1.08 -2.94
CA LEU A 56 10.37 -0.73 -3.74
C LEU A 56 11.16 -1.94 -4.24
N SER A 57 11.18 -3.05 -3.48
CA SER A 57 12.07 -4.19 -3.74
C SER A 57 11.42 -5.34 -4.51
N GLU A 58 10.15 -5.67 -4.23
CA GLU A 58 9.61 -7.02 -4.47
C GLU A 58 8.15 -7.04 -4.92
N TYR A 59 7.72 -6.07 -5.75
CA TYR A 59 6.47 -6.30 -6.49
C TYR A 59 6.75 -7.30 -7.63
N PRO A 60 6.13 -8.50 -7.64
CA PRO A 60 6.51 -9.57 -8.57
C PRO A 60 6.44 -9.10 -10.02
N GLY A 61 7.60 -9.07 -10.69
CA GLY A 61 7.72 -8.73 -12.12
C GLY A 61 7.92 -7.25 -12.45
N ILE A 62 8.15 -6.37 -11.47
CA ILE A 62 8.34 -4.94 -11.69
C ILE A 62 9.65 -4.49 -11.01
N SER A 63 10.73 -4.30 -11.78
CA SER A 63 11.94 -3.69 -11.23
C SER A 63 11.66 -2.22 -10.85
N GLY A 64 12.27 -1.74 -9.76
CA GLY A 64 11.99 -0.47 -9.07
C GLY A 64 12.05 0.85 -9.88
N LYS A 65 12.13 0.81 -11.22
CA LYS A 65 11.95 1.96 -12.12
C LYS A 65 10.48 2.33 -12.38
N LEU A 66 9.54 1.47 -11.99
CA LEU A 66 8.12 1.62 -12.32
C LEU A 66 7.23 1.94 -11.11
N VAL A 67 7.85 2.21 -9.97
CA VAL A 67 7.20 2.66 -8.74
C VAL A 67 7.89 3.95 -8.28
N ARG A 68 7.10 4.94 -7.92
CA ARG A 68 7.57 6.16 -7.25
C ARG A 68 6.81 6.36 -5.95
N VAL A 69 7.51 6.34 -4.82
CA VAL A 69 6.93 6.73 -3.52
C VAL A 69 6.70 8.24 -3.52
N LEU A 70 5.47 8.67 -3.32
CA LEU A 70 5.07 10.08 -3.32
C LEU A 70 4.98 10.65 -1.91
N ALA A 71 4.54 9.85 -0.94
CA ALA A 71 4.44 10.27 0.45
C ALA A 71 4.50 9.07 1.39
N GLN A 72 5.04 9.30 2.59
CA GLN A 72 4.88 8.46 3.77
C GLN A 72 4.19 9.29 4.85
N ASN A 73 3.27 8.70 5.60
CA ASN A 73 2.56 9.34 6.71
C ASN A 73 1.90 10.66 6.28
N TYR A 74 1.17 10.62 5.15
CA TYR A 74 0.51 11.79 4.59
C TYR A 74 -0.68 12.19 5.46
N ARG A 75 -0.54 13.31 6.18
CA ARG A 75 -1.52 13.80 7.16
C ARG A 75 -2.37 14.93 6.62
N SER A 76 -3.62 14.94 7.06
CA SER A 76 -4.55 16.06 6.91
C SER A 76 -5.44 16.19 8.14
N ARG A 77 -6.25 17.26 8.20
CA ARG A 77 -7.26 17.43 9.27
C ARG A 77 -8.30 16.30 9.34
N PHE A 78 -8.42 15.48 8.31
CA PHE A 78 -9.41 14.40 8.23
C PHE A 78 -8.85 13.02 8.59
N GLY A 79 -7.53 12.89 8.69
CA GLY A 79 -6.85 11.62 8.91
C GLY A 79 -5.50 11.55 8.21
N GLU A 80 -4.99 10.32 8.08
CA GLU A 80 -3.66 10.00 7.59
C GLU A 80 -3.74 8.82 6.60
N ILE A 81 -2.83 8.82 5.62
CA ILE A 81 -2.54 7.67 4.75
C ILE A 81 -1.07 7.32 4.95
N ASP A 82 -0.78 6.08 5.31
CA ASP A 82 0.56 5.67 5.73
C ASP A 82 1.55 5.68 4.56
N LEU A 83 1.12 5.27 3.37
CA LEU A 83 1.96 5.27 2.17
C LEU A 83 1.16 5.62 0.91
N VAL A 84 1.73 6.51 0.09
CA VAL A 84 1.17 6.87 -1.23
C VAL A 84 2.23 6.62 -2.29
N VAL A 85 1.88 5.84 -3.30
CA VAL A 85 2.77 5.47 -4.40
C VAL A 85 2.12 5.70 -5.75
N GLU A 86 2.94 5.99 -6.73
CA GLU A 86 2.60 5.94 -8.15
C GLU A 86 3.22 4.67 -8.73
N GLU A 87 2.41 3.76 -9.27
CA GLU A 87 2.88 2.51 -9.88
C GLU A 87 2.45 2.40 -11.34
N THR A 88 3.29 1.82 -12.18
CA THR A 88 2.88 1.38 -13.53
C THR A 88 2.17 0.04 -13.43
N HIS A 89 0.96 -0.05 -13.98
CA HIS A 89 0.16 -1.27 -13.96
C HIS A 89 0.88 -2.43 -14.68
N PRO A 90 0.89 -3.66 -14.12
CA PRO A 90 1.56 -4.82 -14.71
C PRO A 90 1.15 -5.13 -16.16
N ALA A 91 -0.13 -4.92 -16.51
CA ALA A 91 -0.60 -5.08 -17.89
C ALA A 91 0.14 -4.15 -18.87
N ALA A 92 0.42 -2.90 -18.48
CA ALA A 92 1.19 -1.96 -19.32
C ALA A 92 2.64 -2.41 -19.51
N ILE A 93 3.21 -3.16 -18.54
CA ILE A 93 4.56 -3.71 -18.65
C ILE A 93 4.59 -4.86 -19.66
N ARG A 94 3.57 -5.73 -19.66
CA ARG A 94 3.44 -6.83 -20.64
C ARG A 94 3.28 -6.30 -22.07
N GLU A 95 2.59 -5.17 -22.24
CA GLU A 95 2.48 -4.48 -23.53
C GLU A 95 3.83 -3.91 -23.98
N LEU A 96 4.56 -3.21 -23.10
CA LEU A 96 5.91 -2.70 -23.38
C LEU A 96 6.91 -3.82 -23.75
N ALA A 97 6.71 -5.03 -23.24
CA ALA A 97 7.54 -6.20 -23.52
C ALA A 97 7.22 -6.92 -24.85
N GLY A 98 6.36 -6.35 -25.72
CA GLY A 98 6.07 -6.88 -27.06
C GLY A 98 4.63 -7.34 -27.30
N GLY A 99 3.68 -7.03 -26.42
CA GLY A 99 2.25 -7.28 -26.64
C GLY A 99 1.63 -6.22 -27.56
N ARG A 100 0.72 -6.63 -28.48
CA ARG A 100 -0.03 -5.70 -29.35
C ARG A 100 -0.73 -4.63 -28.50
N ALA A 101 -0.36 -3.38 -28.76
CA ALA A 101 -0.78 -2.20 -28.01
C ALA A 101 -2.28 -1.93 -28.15
N GLY A 102 -2.95 -1.79 -27.02
CA GLY A 102 -4.33 -1.35 -26.93
C GLY A 102 -4.63 -0.86 -25.52
N VAL A 103 -4.50 0.46 -25.33
CA VAL A 103 -4.76 1.25 -24.11
C VAL A 103 -3.51 1.55 -23.27
N GLY A 104 -3.03 2.80 -23.39
CA GLY A 104 -1.76 3.32 -22.87
C GLY A 104 -1.41 3.04 -21.41
N SER A 105 -0.13 3.27 -21.07
CA SER A 105 0.46 3.05 -19.75
C SER A 105 -0.46 3.51 -18.63
N ARG A 106 -1.12 2.56 -17.97
CA ARG A 106 -1.99 2.82 -16.83
C ARG A 106 -1.10 3.01 -15.61
N VAL A 107 -0.71 4.24 -15.37
CA VAL A 107 -0.10 4.62 -14.10
C VAL A 107 -1.23 4.78 -13.08
N GLU A 108 -1.09 4.19 -11.91
CA GLU A 108 -2.08 4.22 -10.83
C GLU A 108 -1.49 4.87 -9.58
N LEU A 109 -2.30 5.66 -8.89
CA LEU A 109 -2.02 6.05 -7.51
C LEU A 109 -2.52 4.94 -6.59
N VAL A 110 -1.67 4.45 -5.70
CA VAL A 110 -2.07 3.49 -4.67
C VAL A 110 -1.96 4.14 -3.30
N MET A 111 -3.10 4.19 -2.62
CA MET A 111 -3.27 4.70 -1.26
C MET A 111 -3.23 3.50 -0.32
N ILE A 112 -2.19 3.39 0.50
CA ILE A 112 -1.90 2.18 1.27
C ILE A 112 -2.04 2.48 2.76
N GLU A 113 -2.90 1.72 3.43
CA GLU A 113 -2.97 1.64 4.88
C GLU A 113 -2.14 0.44 5.38
N VAL A 114 -1.28 0.66 6.36
CA VAL A 114 -0.41 -0.34 6.96
C VAL A 114 -0.90 -0.69 8.36
N ARG A 115 -1.09 -1.98 8.62
CA ARG A 115 -1.62 -2.49 9.90
C ARG A 115 -0.64 -3.44 10.56
N ALA A 116 -0.22 -3.09 11.76
CA ALA A 116 0.51 -3.97 12.67
C ALA A 116 -0.45 -4.73 13.56
N ARG A 117 -0.34 -6.05 13.64
CA ARG A 117 -1.13 -6.90 14.54
C ARG A 117 -0.24 -7.75 15.45
N ALA A 118 -0.82 -8.14 16.57
CA ALA A 118 -0.29 -9.22 17.38
C ALA A 118 -0.61 -10.57 16.72
N LYS A 119 0.27 -11.55 16.92
CA LYS A 119 0.13 -12.90 16.38
C LYS A 119 -1.20 -13.51 16.87
N GLY A 120 -1.98 -14.09 15.94
CA GLY A 120 -3.24 -14.78 16.26
C GLY A 120 -4.47 -13.87 16.39
N SER A 121 -4.42 -12.62 15.90
CA SER A 121 -5.61 -11.77 15.87
C SER A 121 -6.67 -12.29 14.89
N TRP A 122 -7.92 -12.43 15.35
CA TRP A 122 -9.02 -13.02 14.59
C TRP A 122 -9.61 -12.13 13.48
N VAL A 123 -9.39 -10.81 13.57
CA VAL A 123 -9.94 -9.82 12.64
C VAL A 123 -8.88 -9.45 11.61
N SER A 124 -9.16 -9.64 10.34
CA SER A 124 -8.25 -9.37 9.22
C SER A 124 -7.94 -7.88 9.06
N GLY A 125 -6.83 -7.56 8.39
CA GLY A 125 -6.45 -6.18 8.07
C GLY A 125 -7.52 -5.46 7.23
N LEU A 126 -8.25 -6.21 6.40
CA LEU A 126 -9.34 -5.72 5.58
C LEU A 126 -10.50 -5.17 6.44
N GLU A 127 -10.91 -5.93 7.45
CA GLU A 127 -11.99 -5.56 8.37
C GLU A 127 -11.62 -4.36 9.26
N SER A 128 -10.32 -4.07 9.40
CA SER A 128 -9.83 -2.89 10.14
C SER A 128 -10.02 -1.56 9.40
N VAL A 129 -10.34 -1.58 8.11
CA VAL A 129 -10.69 -0.38 7.31
C VAL A 129 -12.20 -0.25 7.25
N THR A 130 -12.78 -0.03 8.43
CA THR A 130 -14.22 0.10 8.64
C THR A 130 -14.82 1.25 7.82
N PHE A 131 -16.14 1.23 7.59
CA PHE A 131 -16.82 2.29 6.85
C PHE A 131 -16.53 3.71 7.38
N PRO A 132 -16.56 3.99 8.71
CA PRO A 132 -16.18 5.30 9.24
C PRO A 132 -14.71 5.67 8.96
N LYS A 133 -13.81 4.69 8.88
CA LYS A 133 -12.41 4.93 8.49
C LYS A 133 -12.32 5.23 6.99
N GLN A 134 -13.04 4.50 6.14
CA GLN A 134 -13.12 4.79 4.71
C GLN A 134 -13.61 6.22 4.44
N LEU A 135 -14.66 6.68 5.13
CA LEU A 135 -15.17 8.05 4.99
C LEU A 135 -14.10 9.11 5.31
N ARG A 136 -13.29 8.88 6.34
CA ARG A 136 -12.16 9.77 6.69
C ARG A 136 -11.09 9.73 5.62
N LEU A 137 -10.67 8.53 5.21
CA LEU A 137 -9.64 8.33 4.19
C LEU A 137 -10.04 8.96 2.85
N ARG A 138 -11.31 8.89 2.44
CA ARG A 138 -11.79 9.56 1.21
C ARG A 138 -11.48 11.06 1.21
N LYS A 139 -11.75 11.76 2.31
CA LYS A 139 -11.43 13.19 2.43
C LYS A 139 -9.92 13.47 2.40
N VAL A 140 -9.11 12.57 2.98
CA VAL A 140 -7.65 12.68 2.92
C VAL A 140 -7.17 12.51 1.47
N ILE A 141 -7.71 11.51 0.76
CA ILE A 141 -7.43 11.22 -0.64
C ILE A 141 -7.83 12.40 -1.53
N GLU A 142 -9.05 12.93 -1.40
CA GLU A 142 -9.50 14.12 -2.14
C GLU A 142 -8.54 15.30 -1.97
N LYS A 143 -8.07 15.54 -0.73
CA LYS A 143 -7.10 16.61 -0.44
C LYS A 143 -5.74 16.35 -1.10
N PHE A 144 -5.29 15.09 -1.12
CA PHE A 144 -4.07 14.70 -1.84
C PHE A 144 -4.23 14.93 -3.34
N LEU A 145 -5.31 14.45 -3.93
CA LEU A 145 -5.61 14.55 -5.36
C LEU A 145 -5.73 16.00 -5.84
N ALA A 146 -6.26 16.90 -5.01
CA ALA A 146 -6.32 18.32 -5.32
C ALA A 146 -4.93 18.97 -5.56
N ARG A 147 -3.85 18.37 -5.03
CA ARG A 147 -2.46 18.82 -5.19
C ARG A 147 -1.64 17.96 -6.14
N TYR A 148 -2.18 16.82 -6.56
CA TYR A 148 -1.45 15.84 -7.34
C TYR A 148 -1.18 16.34 -8.77
N GLN A 149 0.07 16.26 -9.20
CA GLN A 149 0.56 16.67 -10.53
C GLN A 149 1.30 15.52 -11.24
N GLY A 150 1.11 14.27 -10.79
CA GLY A 150 1.75 13.10 -11.38
C GLY A 150 0.97 12.52 -12.57
N LYS A 151 1.41 11.36 -13.06
CA LYS A 151 0.91 10.76 -14.31
C LYS A 151 -0.26 9.79 -14.11
N ALA A 152 -0.56 9.44 -12.87
CA ALA A 152 -1.59 8.46 -12.56
C ALA A 152 -2.96 8.85 -13.13
N GLN A 153 -3.62 7.87 -13.72
CA GLN A 153 -4.93 7.99 -14.36
C GLN A 153 -6.03 7.36 -13.50
N SER A 154 -5.67 6.55 -12.51
CA SER A 154 -6.58 5.92 -11.57
C SER A 154 -6.06 6.00 -10.13
N VAL A 155 -6.96 5.75 -9.17
CA VAL A 155 -6.62 5.61 -7.76
C VAL A 155 -7.15 4.27 -7.25
N ARG A 156 -6.32 3.56 -6.51
CA ARG A 156 -6.64 2.32 -5.81
C ARG A 156 -6.33 2.49 -4.32
N CYS A 157 -7.11 1.81 -3.47
CA CYS A 157 -6.84 1.75 -2.04
C CYS A 157 -6.49 0.32 -1.62
N ASP A 158 -5.33 0.15 -1.00
CA ASP A 158 -4.76 -1.13 -0.60
C ASP A 158 -4.57 -1.19 0.92
N VAL A 159 -4.47 -2.40 1.46
CA VAL A 159 -4.08 -2.64 2.85
C VAL A 159 -2.87 -3.55 2.87
N MET A 160 -1.89 -3.25 3.72
CA MET A 160 -0.80 -4.14 4.06
C MET A 160 -0.89 -4.52 5.54
N GLU A 161 -0.90 -5.80 5.84
CA GLU A 161 -1.00 -6.30 7.21
C GLU A 161 0.25 -7.08 7.60
N TRP A 162 0.83 -6.72 8.75
CA TRP A 162 1.84 -7.48 9.44
C TRP A 162 1.22 -8.24 10.61
N ASP A 163 1.34 -9.57 10.60
CA ASP A 163 0.78 -10.43 11.66
C ASP A 163 1.79 -10.84 12.74
N GLY A 164 3.02 -10.33 12.68
CA GLY A 164 4.13 -10.74 13.53
C GLY A 164 5.16 -11.63 12.84
N GLU A 165 4.82 -12.23 11.69
CA GLU A 165 5.69 -13.16 10.96
C GLU A 165 5.72 -12.90 9.45
N LYS A 166 4.68 -12.32 8.87
CA LYS A 166 4.60 -12.06 7.43
C LYS A 166 3.86 -10.76 7.15
N LEU A 167 4.21 -10.18 6.00
CA LEU A 167 3.51 -9.05 5.43
C LEU A 167 2.56 -9.57 4.35
N THR A 168 1.29 -9.23 4.48
CA THR A 168 0.23 -9.62 3.54
C THR A 168 -0.30 -8.37 2.85
N HIS A 169 -0.29 -8.36 1.52
CA HIS A 169 -0.84 -7.27 0.72
C HIS A 169 -2.24 -7.63 0.20
N PHE A 170 -3.18 -6.75 0.48
CA PHE A 170 -4.57 -6.80 0.03
C PHE A 170 -4.81 -5.69 -1.00
N PRO A 171 -4.69 -5.98 -2.30
CA PRO A 171 -4.98 -5.00 -3.34
C PRO A 171 -6.48 -4.74 -3.45
N ASN A 172 -6.86 -3.51 -3.81
CA ASN A 172 -8.26 -3.08 -3.94
C ASN A 172 -9.09 -3.35 -2.67
N ALA A 173 -8.47 -3.18 -1.51
CA ALA A 173 -9.06 -3.50 -0.21
C ALA A 173 -10.39 -2.77 0.03
N TRP A 174 -10.56 -1.58 -0.55
CA TRP A 174 -11.81 -0.82 -0.52
C TRP A 174 -11.87 0.18 -1.68
N ARG A 175 -13.04 0.78 -1.91
CA ARG A 175 -13.31 1.69 -3.03
C ARG A 175 -13.58 3.12 -2.57
N ILE A 176 -13.08 4.08 -3.33
CA ILE A 176 -13.47 5.49 -3.24
C ILE A 176 -14.82 5.62 -3.97
N GLN A 177 -15.92 5.47 -3.25
CA GLN A 177 -17.28 5.75 -3.73
C GLN A 177 -17.81 7.02 -3.08
#